data_AF-A0A8B6HPH0-F1
#
_entry.id   AF-A0A8B6HPH0-F1
#
_cell.length_a   1.000
_cell.length_b   1.000
_cell.length_c   1.000
_cell.angle_alpha   90.00
_cell.angle_beta   90.00
_cell.angle_gamma   90.00
#
_symmetry.space_group_name_H-M   'P 1'
#
loop_
_entity.id
_entity.type
_entity.pdbx_description
1 polymer ?
#
loop_
_entity_poly.entity_id
_entity_poly.type
_entity_poly.pdbx_seq_one_letter_code
_entity_poly.pdbx_strand_id
1 'polypeptide(L)'
;MASPSPDPTFTKEEIKRNLFKSPNVEADRMTDSSSALSLMNRLQIDYEIEMSRKLMQKDDMHEQRLKQLRQKLKNLSDDDWMYPSVEKLLGLS
;
A
#
# COMPACT_ATOMS: atom_id res chain seq x y z
N MET A 1 50.00 23.72 42.21
CA MET A 1 50.37 22.95 41.01
C MET A 1 49.43 21.76 40.97
N ALA A 2 48.47 21.74 40.05
CA ALA A 2 47.48 20.66 39.96
C ALA A 2 48.04 19.53 39.09
N SER A 3 48.16 18.34 39.67
CA SER A 3 48.59 17.12 38.98
C SER A 3 47.51 16.66 37.98
N PRO A 4 47.88 16.09 36.82
CA PRO A 4 46.91 15.62 35.83
C PRO A 4 46.21 14.33 36.32
N SER A 5 44.89 14.30 36.20
CA SER A 5 44.06 13.11 36.45
C SER A 5 44.41 11.99 35.46
N PRO A 6 44.48 10.71 35.90
CA PRO A 6 44.76 9.59 35.01
C PRO A 6 43.57 9.29 34.11
N ASP A 7 43.86 9.09 32.82
CA ASP A 7 42.89 8.61 31.82
C ASP A 7 42.19 7.32 32.29
N PRO A 8 40.88 7.14 32.03
CA PRO A 8 40.19 5.90 32.34
C PRO A 8 40.71 4.80 31.43
N THR A 9 41.69 4.06 31.92
CA THR A 9 42.19 2.85 31.27
C THR A 9 41.18 1.75 31.50
N PHE A 10 40.19 1.66 30.59
CA PHE A 10 39.24 0.55 30.59
C PHE A 10 40.00 -0.76 30.42
N THR A 11 39.88 -1.64 31.40
CA THR A 11 40.48 -2.97 31.31
C THR A 11 39.74 -3.79 30.26
N LYS A 12 40.44 -4.72 29.59
CA LYS A 12 39.86 -5.59 28.55
C LYS A 12 38.66 -6.37 29.10
N GLU A 13 38.68 -6.67 30.39
CA GLU A 13 37.67 -7.36 31.15
C GLU A 13 36.39 -6.53 31.33
N GLU A 14 36.50 -5.22 31.53
CA GLU A 14 35.35 -4.30 31.59
C GLU A 14 34.70 -4.13 30.23
N ILE A 15 35.50 -4.05 29.17
CA ILE A 15 35.01 -3.99 27.79
C ILE A 15 34.23 -5.26 27.46
N LYS A 16 34.79 -6.44 27.78
CA LYS A 16 34.09 -7.73 27.64
C LYS A 16 32.80 -7.76 28.44
N ARG A 17 32.85 -7.35 29.71
CA ARG A 17 31.66 -7.36 30.57
C ARG A 17 30.56 -6.47 30.02
N ASN A 18 30.88 -5.34 29.39
CA ASN A 18 29.90 -4.43 28.80
C ASN A 18 29.39 -4.89 27.44
N LEU A 19 30.19 -5.61 26.64
CA LEU A 19 29.77 -6.16 25.35
C LEU A 19 28.84 -7.38 25.49
N PHE A 20 28.95 -8.13 26.59
CA PHE A 20 28.17 -9.36 26.81
C PHE A 20 27.08 -9.23 27.88
N LYS A 21 26.67 -8.01 28.27
CA LYS A 21 25.49 -7.85 29.11
C LYS A 21 24.26 -8.28 28.31
N SER A 22 23.61 -9.35 28.77
CA SER A 22 22.32 -9.77 28.21
C SER A 22 21.29 -8.65 28.42
N PRO A 23 20.37 -8.43 27.46
CA PRO A 23 19.42 -7.33 27.52
C PRO A 23 18.62 -7.36 28.84
N ASN A 24 18.52 -6.21 29.49
CA ASN A 24 17.74 -6.04 30.71
C ASN A 24 16.24 -6.20 30.36
N VAL A 25 15.55 -7.16 30.99
CA VAL A 25 14.16 -7.56 30.69
C VAL A 25 13.13 -6.44 30.98
N GLU A 26 13.54 -5.36 31.64
CA GLU A 26 12.73 -4.14 31.81
C GLU A 26 12.42 -3.41 30.48
N ALA A 27 13.20 -3.66 29.41
CA ALA A 27 12.96 -3.07 28.08
C ALA A 27 11.78 -3.70 27.30
N ASP A 28 11.31 -4.88 27.72
CA ASP A 28 10.26 -5.62 26.99
C ASP A 28 8.86 -4.99 27.10
N ARG A 29 8.64 -4.09 28.07
CA ARG A 29 7.34 -3.39 28.20
C ARG A 29 7.20 -2.21 27.24
N MET A 30 8.31 -1.67 26.71
CA MET A 30 8.29 -0.57 25.74
C MET A 30 8.20 -1.07 24.29
N THR A 31 8.65 -2.29 24.01
CA THR A 31 8.58 -2.94 22.70
C THR A 31 7.14 -3.35 22.33
N ASP A 32 6.33 -3.77 23.30
CA ASP A 32 4.92 -4.15 23.07
C ASP A 32 4.05 -2.98 22.59
N SER A 33 4.22 -1.79 23.18
CA SER A 33 3.49 -0.59 22.73
C SER A 33 3.95 -0.13 21.34
N SER A 34 5.24 -0.29 21.03
CA SER A 34 5.80 0.03 19.72
C SER A 34 5.32 -0.96 18.65
N SER A 35 5.22 -2.25 18.98
CA SER A 35 4.70 -3.28 18.06
C SER A 35 3.21 -3.09 17.77
N ALA A 36 2.41 -2.73 18.78
CA ALA A 36 0.99 -2.45 18.63
C ALA A 36 0.74 -1.21 17.74
N LEU A 37 1.52 -0.14 17.93
CA LEU A 37 1.47 1.05 17.07
C LEU A 37 1.92 0.73 15.64
N SER A 38 2.96 -0.08 15.48
CA SER A 38 3.43 -0.54 14.16
C SER A 38 2.36 -1.36 13.43
N LEU A 39 1.68 -2.27 14.14
CA LEU A 39 0.58 -3.06 13.60
C LEU A 39 -0.61 -2.17 13.20
N MET A 40 -0.99 -1.21 14.04
CA MET A 40 -2.06 -0.26 13.73
C MET A 40 -1.75 0.59 12.50
N ASN A 41 -0.52 1.11 12.41
CA ASN A 41 -0.09 1.87 11.24
C ASN A 41 -0.15 1.01 9.97
N ARG A 42 0.28 -0.26 10.05
CA ARG A 42 0.18 -1.18 8.91
C ARG A 42 -1.26 -1.43 8.49
N LEU A 43 -2.16 -1.72 9.44
CA LEU A 43 -3.58 -1.93 9.15
C LEU A 43 -4.23 -0.71 8.53
N GLN A 44 -3.86 0.49 9.01
CA GLN A 44 -4.35 1.74 8.44
C GLN A 44 -3.88 1.91 6.98
N ILE A 45 -2.60 1.67 6.71
CA ILE A 45 -2.06 1.71 5.35
C ILE A 45 -2.77 0.69 4.45
N ASP A 46 -2.93 -0.55 4.91
CA ASP A 46 -3.60 -1.60 4.15
C ASP A 46 -5.05 -1.20 3.81
N TYR A 47 -5.76 -0.60 4.77
CA TYR A 47 -7.11 -0.07 4.57
C TYR A 47 -7.14 1.09 3.55
N GLU A 48 -6.23 2.05 3.66
CA GLU A 48 -6.16 3.20 2.74
C GLU A 48 -5.84 2.75 1.31
N ILE A 49 -4.96 1.76 1.14
CA ILE A 49 -4.67 1.13 -0.16
C ILE A 49 -5.91 0.45 -0.71
N GLU A 50 -6.61 -0.35 0.10
CA GLU A 50 -7.79 -1.07 -0.37
C GLU A 50 -8.93 -0.12 -0.75
N MET A 51 -9.15 0.94 0.04
CA MET A 51 -10.13 1.97 -0.25
C MET A 51 -9.80 2.71 -1.55
N SER A 52 -8.54 3.10 -1.72
CA SER A 52 -8.07 3.77 -2.95
C SER A 52 -8.25 2.87 -4.17
N ARG A 53 -7.92 1.58 -4.05
CA ARG A 53 -8.15 0.59 -5.11
C ARG A 53 -9.62 0.46 -5.49
N LYS A 54 -10.51 0.40 -4.50
CA LYS A 54 -11.97 0.32 -4.74
C LYS A 54 -12.49 1.57 -5.45
N LEU A 55 -12.02 2.75 -5.05
CA LEU A 55 -12.39 4.02 -5.68
C LEU A 55 -11.93 4.06 -7.15
N MET A 56 -10.65 3.76 -7.41
CA MET A 56 -10.11 3.70 -8.78
C MET A 56 -10.82 2.65 -9.64
N GLN A 57 -11.08 1.45 -9.10
CA GLN A 57 -11.82 0.42 -9.82
C GLN A 57 -13.25 0.84 -10.15
N LYS A 58 -13.91 1.60 -9.27
CA LYS A 58 -15.28 2.00 -9.52
C LYS A 58 -15.35 3.07 -10.59
N ASP A 59 -14.56 4.13 -10.46
CA ASP A 59 -14.73 5.31 -11.30
C ASP A 59 -13.98 5.15 -12.63
N ASP A 60 -12.70 4.74 -12.61
CA ASP A 60 -11.91 4.68 -13.84
C ASP A 60 -12.33 3.52 -14.75
N MET A 61 -12.58 2.33 -14.20
CA MET A 61 -13.00 1.19 -15.04
C MET A 61 -14.41 1.36 -15.58
N HIS A 62 -15.33 1.95 -14.79
CA HIS A 62 -16.68 2.20 -15.25
C HIS A 62 -16.69 3.24 -16.38
N GLU A 63 -16.00 4.36 -16.19
CA GLU A 63 -15.90 5.39 -17.22
C GLU A 63 -15.17 4.88 -18.48
N GLN A 64 -14.10 4.11 -18.31
CA GLN A 64 -13.43 3.47 -19.45
C GLN A 64 -14.38 2.51 -20.18
N ARG A 65 -15.19 1.74 -19.45
CA ARG A 65 -16.17 0.83 -20.05
C ARG A 65 -17.26 1.59 -20.79
N LEU A 66 -17.79 2.68 -20.22
CA LEU A 66 -18.75 3.55 -20.88
C LEU A 66 -18.17 4.15 -22.16
N LYS A 67 -16.92 4.62 -22.12
CA LYS A 67 -16.22 5.14 -23.30
C LYS A 67 -16.11 4.08 -24.40
N GLN A 68 -15.75 2.84 -24.06
CA GLN A 68 -15.71 1.73 -25.02
C GLN A 68 -17.08 1.44 -25.63
N LEU A 69 -18.15 1.43 -24.82
CA LEU A 69 -19.51 1.17 -25.30
C LEU A 69 -20.00 2.28 -26.25
N ARG A 70 -19.74 3.55 -25.90
CA ARG A 70 -20.06 4.70 -26.78
C ARG A 70 -19.30 4.61 -28.11
N GLN A 71 -18.04 4.20 -28.08
CA GLN A 71 -17.27 4.01 -29.31
C GLN A 71 -17.83 2.85 -30.16
N LYS A 72 -18.22 1.73 -29.54
CA LYS A 72 -18.86 0.62 -30.25
C LYS A 72 -20.17 1.04 -30.90
N LEU A 73 -20.98 1.85 -30.22
CA LEU A 73 -22.22 2.39 -30.78
C LEU A 73 -21.95 3.24 -32.02
N LYS A 74 -20.92 4.09 -31.99
CA LYS A 74 -20.51 4.89 -33.14
C LYS A 74 -20.08 4.00 -34.32
N ASN A 75 -19.27 2.97 -34.06
CA ASN A 75 -18.84 2.05 -35.10
C ASN A 75 -20.03 1.28 -35.70
N LEU A 76 -21.00 0.90 -34.87
CA LEU A 76 -22.25 0.28 -35.33
C LEU A 76 -23.03 1.19 -36.27
N SER A 77 -23.11 2.50 -35.99
CA SER A 77 -23.76 3.45 -36.90
C SER A 77 -22.97 3.67 -38.19
N ASP A 78 -21.64 3.59 -38.15
CA ASP A 78 -20.79 3.77 -39.32
C ASP A 78 -20.91 2.55 -40.29
N ASP A 79 -21.13 1.35 -39.73
CA ASP A 79 -21.28 0.10 -40.49
C ASP A 79 -22.75 -0.30 -40.75
N ASP A 80 -23.72 0.50 -40.29
CA ASP A 80 -25.17 0.16 -40.34
C ASP A 80 -25.66 -0.10 -41.76
N TRP A 81 -25.15 0.67 -42.72
CA TRP A 81 -25.47 0.52 -44.14
C TRP A 81 -25.04 -0.82 -44.75
N MET A 82 -24.09 -1.52 -44.13
CA MET A 82 -23.58 -2.80 -44.63
C MET A 82 -24.57 -3.96 -44.37
N TYR A 83 -25.54 -3.76 -43.48
CA TYR A 83 -26.43 -4.82 -43.03
C TYR A 83 -27.90 -4.48 -43.32
N PRO A 84 -28.76 -5.50 -43.46
CA PRO A 84 -30.21 -5.28 -43.50
C PRO A 84 -30.71 -4.61 -42.22
N SER A 85 -31.68 -3.69 -42.35
CA SER A 85 -32.27 -3.02 -41.19
C SER A 85 -32.86 -4.02 -40.19
N VAL A 86 -32.84 -3.65 -38.91
CA VAL A 86 -33.36 -4.50 -37.83
C VAL A 86 -34.83 -4.86 -38.06
N GLU A 87 -35.63 -3.93 -38.58
CA GLU A 87 -37.04 -4.14 -38.92
C GLU A 87 -37.20 -5.25 -39.96
N LYS A 88 -36.39 -5.21 -41.03
CA LYS A 88 -36.41 -6.22 -42.09
C LYS A 88 -35.98 -7.60 -41.56
N LEU A 89 -35.02 -7.65 -40.64
CA LEU A 89 -34.60 -8.89 -39.99
C LEU A 89 -35.68 -9.48 -39.08
N LEU A 90 -36.48 -8.63 -38.45
CA LEU A 90 -37.61 -9.03 -37.61
C LEU A 90 -38.89 -9.37 -38.41
N GLY A 91 -38.84 -9.24 -39.75
CA GLY A 91 -40.02 -9.44 -40.60
C GLY A 91 -41.08 -8.36 -40.43
N LEU A 92 -40.69 -7.21 -39.87
CA LEU A 92 -41.53 -6.04 -39.74
C LEU A 92 -41.37 -5.20 -41.02
N SER A 93 -42.48 -5.00 -41.71
CA SER A 93 -42.60 -4.14 -42.89
C SER A 93 -43.28 -2.84 -42.54
#